data_AF-A0A4Y2WWB6-F1
#
_entry.id   AF-A0A4Y2WWB6-F1
#
_cell.length_a   1.000
_cell.length_b   1.000
_cell.length_c   1.000
_cell.angle_alpha   90.00
_cell.angle_beta   90.00
_cell.angle_gamma   90.00
#
_symmetry.space_group_name_H-M   'P 1'
#
loop_
_entity.id
_entity.type
_entity.pdbx_description
1 polymer ?
#
loop_
_entity_poly.entity_id
_entity_poly.type
_entity_poly.pdbx_seq_one_letter_code
_entity_poly.pdbx_strand_id
1 'polypeptide(L)'
;MNRIRNKLKELKALHEKNVTRPSLDDSVHEEKEIENVSQEITRMFHHCQKIIHQIRERSHGTTSQEYQVSQNVVSSLVSSLQELSSKFHSAQSEHLRQLRSREEKSQQFFNTTYVSKNNDSSMFDSLQDDTFTQNFLSAGDQQLMIESNTSMVEQREREIKQIVKSIAELNDIFKDLACMVADQ
;
A
#
# COMPACT_ATOMS: atom_id res chain seq x y z
N MET A 1 -14.29 14.94 -3.63
CA MET A 1 -14.11 14.19 -2.36
C MET A 1 -14.88 12.87 -2.28
N ASN A 2 -16.18 12.79 -2.61
CA ASN A 2 -16.91 11.49 -2.58
C ASN A 2 -16.29 10.41 -3.48
N ARG A 3 -15.79 10.79 -4.65
CA ARG A 3 -15.07 9.85 -5.52
C ARG A 3 -13.77 9.32 -4.89
N ILE A 4 -13.05 10.13 -4.09
CA ILE A 4 -11.87 9.65 -3.32
C ILE A 4 -12.32 8.63 -2.28
N ARG A 5 -13.43 8.88 -1.57
CA ARG A 5 -13.98 7.92 -0.61
C ARG A 5 -14.34 6.58 -1.26
N ASN A 6 -14.94 6.61 -2.45
CA ASN A 6 -15.30 5.40 -3.18
C ASN A 6 -14.05 4.64 -3.65
N LYS A 7 -13.08 5.33 -4.23
CA LYS A 7 -11.80 4.74 -4.65
C LYS A 7 -11.01 4.18 -3.47
N LEU A 8 -11.10 4.80 -2.30
CA LEU A 8 -10.48 4.27 -1.08
C LEU A 8 -11.14 2.98 -0.59
N LYS A 9 -12.47 2.84 -0.73
CA LYS A 9 -13.17 1.58 -0.44
C LYS A 9 -12.76 0.48 -1.41
N GLU A 10 -12.68 0.81 -2.71
CA GLU A 10 -12.19 -0.08 -3.76
C GLU A 10 -10.76 -0.55 -3.48
N LEU A 11 -9.86 0.38 -3.12
CA LEU A 11 -8.49 0.07 -2.74
C LEU A 11 -8.42 -0.91 -1.56
N LYS A 12 -9.22 -0.69 -0.51
CA LYS A 12 -9.27 -1.62 0.64
C LYS A 12 -9.73 -3.01 0.24
N ALA A 13 -10.76 -3.12 -0.61
CA ALA A 13 -11.24 -4.40 -1.09
C ALA A 13 -10.18 -5.13 -1.93
N LEU A 14 -9.44 -4.40 -2.76
CA LEU A 14 -8.32 -4.96 -3.52
C LEU A 14 -7.17 -5.44 -2.61
N HIS A 15 -6.82 -4.67 -1.58
CA HIS A 15 -5.81 -5.07 -0.59
C HIS A 15 -6.21 -6.37 0.12
N GLU A 16 -7.46 -6.48 0.60
CA GLU A 16 -7.96 -7.70 1.25
C GLU A 16 -7.94 -8.91 0.30
N LYS A 17 -8.34 -8.70 -0.96
CA LYS A 17 -8.32 -9.73 -2.01
C LYS A 17 -6.90 -10.23 -2.30
N ASN A 18 -5.93 -9.31 -2.42
CA ASN A 18 -4.53 -9.64 -2.70
C ASN A 18 -3.88 -10.44 -1.55
N VAL A 19 -4.17 -10.06 -0.30
CA VAL A 19 -3.60 -10.71 0.88
C VAL A 19 -4.14 -12.13 1.08
N THR A 20 -5.42 -12.36 0.80
CA THR A 20 -6.12 -13.63 1.08
C THR A 20 -5.84 -14.76 0.09
N ARG A 21 -5.22 -14.48 -1.07
CA ARG A 21 -5.06 -15.47 -2.15
C ARG A 21 -3.73 -16.26 -2.07
N PRO A 22 -3.77 -17.59 -2.19
CA PRO A 22 -2.59 -18.46 -2.18
C PRO A 22 -1.90 -18.66 -3.56
N SER A 23 -2.47 -18.15 -4.67
CA SER A 23 -1.99 -18.42 -6.05
C SER A 23 -1.11 -17.30 -6.63
N LEU A 24 -0.10 -17.68 -7.43
CA LEU A 24 0.88 -16.82 -8.10
C LEU A 24 0.39 -16.15 -9.40
N ASP A 25 -0.60 -16.72 -10.11
CA ASP A 25 -0.88 -16.34 -11.51
C ASP A 25 -1.72 -15.05 -11.65
N ASP A 26 -2.62 -14.77 -10.69
CA ASP A 26 -3.46 -13.57 -10.71
C ASP A 26 -2.83 -12.35 -10.01
N SER A 27 -1.66 -12.52 -9.38
CA SER A 27 -1.02 -11.49 -8.53
C SER A 27 -0.65 -10.23 -9.32
N VAL A 28 -0.13 -10.40 -10.54
CA VAL A 28 0.38 -9.29 -11.36
C VAL A 28 -0.75 -8.35 -11.82
N HIS A 29 -1.93 -8.89 -12.13
CA HIS A 29 -3.06 -8.07 -12.56
C HIS A 29 -3.63 -7.27 -11.39
N GLU A 30 -3.86 -7.92 -10.25
CA GLU A 30 -4.38 -7.28 -9.04
C GLU A 30 -3.40 -6.22 -8.49
N GLU A 31 -2.10 -6.48 -8.51
CA GLU A 31 -1.08 -5.51 -8.12
C GLU A 31 -1.10 -4.27 -9.03
N LYS A 32 -1.27 -4.46 -10.34
CA LYS A 32 -1.41 -3.35 -11.28
C LYS A 32 -2.71 -2.57 -11.05
N GLU A 33 -3.78 -3.24 -10.66
CA GLU A 33 -5.02 -2.57 -10.27
C GLU A 33 -4.84 -1.73 -8.99
N ILE A 34 -4.18 -2.28 -7.97
CA ILE A 34 -3.83 -1.56 -6.74
C ILE A 34 -2.98 -0.32 -7.05
N GLU A 35 -1.98 -0.45 -7.91
CA GLU A 35 -1.14 0.67 -8.34
C GLU A 35 -1.97 1.74 -9.06
N ASN A 36 -2.82 1.34 -10.02
CA ASN A 36 -3.66 2.27 -10.76
C ASN A 36 -4.63 3.04 -9.85
N VAL A 37 -5.30 2.35 -8.92
CA VAL A 37 -6.23 2.98 -7.98
C VAL A 37 -5.48 3.92 -7.03
N SER A 38 -4.29 3.52 -6.57
CA SER A 38 -3.43 4.35 -5.72
C SER A 38 -3.00 5.63 -6.45
N GLN A 39 -2.53 5.51 -7.70
CA GLN A 39 -2.17 6.67 -8.52
C GLN A 39 -3.38 7.56 -8.82
N GLU A 40 -4.56 6.99 -9.09
CA GLU A 40 -5.79 7.76 -9.31
C GLU A 40 -6.14 8.58 -8.07
N ILE A 41 -6.10 7.98 -6.88
CA ILE A 41 -6.32 8.68 -5.60
C ILE A 41 -5.34 9.85 -5.44
N THR A 42 -4.05 9.64 -5.69
CA THR A 42 -3.02 10.68 -5.59
C THR A 42 -3.26 11.82 -6.58
N ARG A 43 -3.63 11.53 -7.82
CA ARG A 43 -4.03 12.57 -8.81
C ARG A 43 -5.25 13.36 -8.34
N MET A 44 -6.21 12.70 -7.70
CA MET A 44 -7.39 13.36 -7.15
C MET A 44 -7.05 14.30 -5.98
N PHE A 45 -6.09 13.95 -5.13
CA PHE A 45 -5.59 14.85 -4.08
C PHE A 45 -4.98 16.13 -4.66
N HIS A 46 -4.10 16.01 -5.67
CA HIS A 46 -3.54 17.16 -6.39
C HIS A 46 -4.63 18.02 -7.05
N HIS A 47 -5.64 17.38 -7.65
CA HIS A 47 -6.75 18.10 -8.25
C HIS A 47 -7.56 18.89 -7.20
N CYS A 48 -7.83 18.30 -6.03
CA CYS A 48 -8.47 19.00 -4.91
C CYS A 48 -7.62 20.17 -4.41
N GLN A 49 -6.30 20.00 -4.26
CA GLN A 49 -5.37 21.08 -3.90
C GLN A 49 -5.47 22.24 -4.90
N LYS A 50 -5.45 21.95 -6.21
CA LYS A 50 -5.58 22.98 -7.26
C LYS A 50 -6.90 23.73 -7.18
N ILE A 51 -8.01 23.05 -6.93
CA ILE A 51 -9.32 23.70 -6.75
C ILE A 51 -9.32 24.59 -5.51
N ILE A 52 -8.73 24.13 -4.40
CA ILE A 52 -8.64 24.91 -3.16
C ILE A 52 -7.84 26.21 -3.40
N HIS A 53 -6.72 26.14 -4.13
CA HIS A 53 -5.96 27.32 -4.55
C HIS A 53 -6.82 28.29 -5.37
N GLN A 54 -7.55 27.77 -6.36
CA GLN A 54 -8.40 28.61 -7.22
C GLN A 54 -9.53 29.30 -6.44
N ILE A 55 -10.11 28.65 -5.43
CA ILE A 55 -11.11 29.27 -4.57
C ILE A 55 -10.49 30.43 -3.78
N ARG A 56 -9.30 30.23 -3.22
CA ARG A 56 -8.57 31.28 -2.48
C ARG A 56 -8.22 32.45 -3.40
N GLU A 57 -7.61 32.18 -4.56
CA GLU A 57 -7.22 33.23 -5.52
C GLU A 57 -8.41 34.10 -5.95
N ARG A 58 -9.57 33.48 -6.20
CA ARG A 58 -10.79 34.19 -6.61
C ARG A 58 -11.48 34.93 -5.48
N SER A 59 -11.19 34.59 -4.23
CA SER A 59 -11.72 35.31 -3.07
C SER A 59 -11.03 36.67 -2.86
N HIS A 60 -9.87 36.90 -3.48
CA HIS A 60 -9.24 38.22 -3.45
C HIS A 60 -10.05 39.24 -4.24
N GLY A 61 -10.40 40.36 -3.61
CA GLY A 61 -11.18 41.43 -4.22
C GLY A 61 -12.71 41.26 -4.10
N THR A 62 -13.18 40.21 -3.41
CA THR A 62 -14.60 40.08 -3.06
C THR A 62 -14.97 40.95 -1.85
N THR A 63 -16.26 41.04 -1.53
CA THR A 63 -16.69 41.69 -0.28
C THR A 63 -16.11 40.99 0.95
N SER A 64 -16.05 41.69 2.09
CA SER A 64 -15.53 41.12 3.34
C SER A 64 -16.29 39.87 3.78
N GLN A 65 -17.63 39.85 3.62
CA GLN A 65 -18.43 38.67 3.93
C GLN A 65 -18.12 37.49 2.99
N GLU A 66 -18.01 37.73 1.68
CA GLU A 66 -17.68 36.68 0.70
C GLU A 66 -16.28 36.11 0.91
N TYR A 67 -15.32 36.97 1.30
CA TYR A 67 -13.97 36.54 1.64
C TYR A 67 -13.97 35.61 2.86
N GLN A 68 -14.68 35.97 3.93
CA GLN A 68 -14.80 35.11 5.12
C GLN A 68 -15.50 33.78 4.82
N VAL A 69 -16.57 33.79 4.02
CA VAL A 69 -17.24 32.56 3.59
C VAL A 69 -16.26 31.68 2.79
N SER A 70 -15.46 32.27 1.91
CA SER A 70 -14.46 31.55 1.11
C SER A 70 -13.37 30.92 1.98
N GLN A 71 -12.88 31.64 3.00
CA GLN A 71 -11.92 31.09 3.98
C GLN A 71 -12.51 29.89 4.74
N ASN A 72 -13.75 30.02 5.24
CA ASN A 72 -14.43 28.92 5.94
C ASN A 72 -14.61 27.67 5.06
N VAL A 73 -14.95 27.88 3.78
CA VAL A 73 -15.05 26.79 2.79
C VAL A 73 -13.68 26.14 2.57
N VAL A 74 -12.63 26.93 2.36
CA VAL A 74 -11.26 26.41 2.18
C VAL A 74 -10.84 25.60 3.39
N SER A 75 -11.02 26.11 4.61
CA SER A 75 -10.66 25.41 5.85
C SER A 75 -11.42 24.10 6.01
N SER A 76 -12.73 24.08 5.76
CA SER A 76 -13.53 22.84 5.78
C SER A 76 -13.07 21.80 4.73
N LEU A 77 -12.72 22.27 3.53
CA LEU A 77 -12.19 21.42 2.47
C LEU A 77 -10.82 20.84 2.82
N VAL A 78 -9.91 21.65 3.37
CA VAL A 78 -8.58 21.19 3.81
C VAL A 78 -8.72 20.14 4.91
N SER A 79 -9.55 20.37 5.93
CA SER A 79 -9.79 19.37 6.98
C SER A 79 -10.37 18.07 6.43
N SER A 80 -11.33 18.15 5.50
CA SER A 80 -11.89 16.97 4.84
C SER A 80 -10.84 16.22 4.00
N LEU A 81 -9.93 16.95 3.35
CA LEU A 81 -8.87 16.37 2.53
C LEU A 81 -7.80 15.68 3.41
N GLN A 82 -7.45 16.29 4.55
CA GLN A 82 -6.55 15.71 5.55
C GLN A 82 -7.12 14.40 6.13
N GLU A 83 -8.41 14.37 6.47
CA GLU A 83 -9.09 13.16 6.95
C GLU A 83 -8.99 12.02 5.92
N LEU A 84 -9.25 12.33 4.64
CA LEU A 84 -9.15 11.35 3.55
C LEU A 84 -7.72 10.85 3.34
N SER A 85 -6.74 11.74 3.44
CA SER A 85 -5.32 11.39 3.33
C SER A 85 -4.88 10.46 4.46
N SER A 86 -5.27 10.77 5.71
CA SER A 86 -4.99 9.91 6.86
C SER A 86 -5.57 8.50 6.66
N LYS A 87 -6.80 8.41 6.14
CA LYS A 87 -7.42 7.11 5.81
C LYS A 87 -6.69 6.38 4.68
N PHE A 88 -6.19 7.09 3.68
CA PHE A 88 -5.36 6.52 2.61
C PHE A 88 -4.03 6.00 3.13
N HIS A 89 -3.32 6.78 3.94
CA HIS A 89 -2.05 6.36 4.58
C HIS A 89 -2.25 5.14 5.46
N SER A 90 -3.33 5.10 6.23
CA SER A 90 -3.65 3.96 7.10
C SER A 90 -3.95 2.70 6.29
N ALA A 91 -4.72 2.81 5.19
CA ALA A 91 -5.01 1.68 4.31
C ALA A 91 -3.75 1.12 3.62
N GLN A 92 -2.83 1.99 3.20
CA GLN A 92 -1.55 1.60 2.62
C GLN A 92 -0.62 0.96 3.65
N SER A 93 -0.49 1.56 4.83
CA SER A 93 0.37 1.03 5.90
C SER A 93 -0.11 -0.34 6.40
N GLU A 94 -1.43 -0.53 6.49
CA GLU A 94 -2.04 -1.79 6.85
C GLU A 94 -1.77 -2.89 5.81
N HIS A 95 -1.89 -2.57 4.52
CA HIS A 95 -1.56 -3.50 3.43
C HIS A 95 -0.09 -3.94 3.49
N LEU A 96 0.83 -2.99 3.65
CA LEU A 96 2.26 -3.29 3.81
C LEU A 96 2.55 -4.18 5.02
N ARG A 97 1.88 -3.93 6.15
CA ARG A 97 2.00 -4.76 7.36
C ARG A 97 1.52 -6.19 7.12
N GLN A 98 0.41 -6.36 6.41
CA GLN A 98 -0.15 -7.67 6.08
C GLN A 98 0.76 -8.44 5.12
N LEU A 99 1.31 -7.78 4.11
CA LEU A 99 2.29 -8.36 3.18
C LEU A 99 3.55 -8.84 3.91
N ARG A 100 4.11 -8.02 4.80
CA ARG A 100 5.29 -8.36 5.60
C ARG A 100 5.04 -9.56 6.52
N SER A 101 3.89 -9.60 7.20
CA SER A 101 3.53 -10.72 8.08
C SER A 101 3.38 -12.04 7.30
N ARG A 102 2.87 -11.99 6.07
CA ARG A 102 2.79 -13.16 5.19
C ARG A 102 4.19 -13.64 4.76
N GLU A 103 5.09 -12.71 4.46
CA GLU A 103 6.48 -13.01 4.12
C GLU A 103 7.22 -13.68 5.30
N GLU A 104 7.12 -13.11 6.50
CA GLU A 104 7.75 -13.68 7.70
C GLU A 104 7.28 -15.12 7.95
N LYS A 105 5.97 -15.38 7.79
CA LYS A 105 5.42 -16.74 7.89
C LYS A 105 5.98 -17.67 6.80
N SER A 106 6.01 -17.22 5.55
CA SER A 106 6.57 -17.97 4.43
C SER A 106 8.04 -18.32 4.67
N GLN A 107 8.86 -17.34 5.06
CA GLN A 107 10.27 -17.53 5.37
C GLN A 107 10.50 -18.50 6.54
N GLN A 108 9.63 -18.50 7.57
CA GLN A 108 9.71 -19.48 8.67
C GLN A 108 9.44 -20.91 8.19
N PHE A 109 8.46 -21.13 7.30
CA PHE A 109 8.23 -22.45 6.72
C PHE A 109 9.43 -22.92 5.89
N PHE A 110 9.96 -22.08 5.01
CA PHE A 110 11.12 -22.44 4.19
C PHE A 110 12.40 -22.62 5.02
N ASN A 111 12.72 -21.69 5.93
CA ASN A 111 13.91 -21.82 6.79
C ASN A 111 13.82 -23.03 7.72
N THR A 112 12.65 -23.41 8.24
CA THR A 112 12.51 -24.65 9.00
C THR A 112 12.84 -25.88 8.14
N THR A 113 12.40 -25.92 6.88
CA THR A 113 12.74 -27.00 5.94
C THR A 113 14.24 -27.06 5.62
N TYR A 114 14.94 -25.92 5.56
CA TYR A 114 16.37 -25.87 5.24
C TYR A 114 17.30 -26.00 6.46
N VAL A 115 16.91 -25.47 7.63
CA VAL A 115 17.71 -25.48 8.87
C VAL A 115 17.64 -26.84 9.55
N SER A 116 16.54 -27.60 9.40
CA SER A 116 16.47 -28.99 9.88
C SER A 116 17.47 -29.92 9.19
N LYS A 117 18.13 -29.49 8.11
CA LYS A 117 19.17 -30.26 7.40
C LYS A 117 20.58 -30.10 7.98
N ASN A 118 20.82 -29.07 8.80
CA ASN A 118 22.18 -28.73 9.25
C ASN A 118 22.42 -29.00 10.74
N ASN A 119 21.44 -29.46 11.51
CA ASN A 119 21.61 -29.61 12.95
C ASN A 119 20.91 -30.81 13.57
N ASP A 120 21.07 -32.00 12.99
CA ASP A 120 20.92 -33.20 13.81
C ASP A 120 21.96 -34.29 13.52
N SER A 121 23.11 -34.12 14.16
CA SER A 121 23.74 -35.24 14.84
C SER A 121 22.92 -35.50 16.10
N SER A 122 22.12 -36.57 16.05
CA SER A 122 21.44 -37.25 17.17
C SER A 122 20.37 -36.45 17.94
N MET A 123 19.09 -36.66 17.62
CA MET A 123 18.16 -37.40 18.47
C MET A 123 16.80 -37.65 17.78
N PHE A 124 16.27 -38.85 18.04
CA PHE A 124 14.83 -39.16 18.06
C PHE A 124 14.22 -39.80 16.81
N ASP A 125 14.47 -41.11 16.73
CA ASP A 125 13.49 -42.15 16.43
C ASP A 125 12.07 -41.83 16.94
N SER A 126 11.23 -41.23 16.10
CA SER A 126 9.77 -41.43 16.03
C SER A 126 9.13 -40.32 15.21
N LEU A 127 8.74 -40.64 13.97
CA LEU A 127 7.55 -40.20 13.22
C LEU A 127 7.81 -40.48 11.75
N GLN A 128 7.64 -41.76 11.43
CA GLN A 128 7.73 -42.35 10.11
C GLN A 128 6.48 -41.98 9.29
N ASP A 129 6.35 -40.72 8.83
CA ASP A 129 5.31 -40.35 7.84
C ASP A 129 5.61 -39.12 6.96
N ASP A 130 6.79 -38.50 7.04
CA ASP A 130 7.14 -37.32 6.20
C ASP A 130 8.09 -37.64 5.02
N THR A 131 8.27 -38.92 4.69
CA THR A 131 9.18 -39.33 3.59
C THR A 131 8.53 -39.35 2.21
N PHE A 132 7.20 -39.18 2.11
CA PHE A 132 6.51 -39.23 0.82
C PHE A 132 6.65 -37.95 -0.01
N THR A 133 6.91 -36.80 0.61
CA THR A 133 7.06 -35.51 -0.10
C THR A 133 8.50 -35.18 -0.49
N GLN A 134 9.50 -35.80 0.15
CA GLN A 134 10.92 -35.43 0.01
C GLN A 134 11.61 -35.94 -1.27
N ASN A 135 11.01 -36.87 -2.03
CA ASN A 135 11.68 -37.50 -3.17
C ASN A 135 11.16 -37.06 -4.56
N PHE A 136 10.35 -36.00 -4.65
CA PHE A 136 9.71 -35.59 -5.91
C PHE A 136 10.19 -34.25 -6.51
N LEU A 137 10.98 -33.44 -5.80
CA LEU A 137 11.44 -32.14 -6.32
C LEU A 137 12.89 -32.26 -6.80
N SER A 138 13.09 -32.17 -8.12
CA SER A 138 14.42 -32.21 -8.73
C SER A 138 15.19 -30.93 -8.41
N ALA A 139 16.53 -30.95 -8.49
CA ALA A 139 17.36 -29.76 -8.28
C ALA A 139 16.98 -28.59 -9.22
N GLY A 140 16.43 -28.90 -10.41
CA GLY A 140 15.86 -27.92 -11.33
C GLY A 140 14.57 -27.25 -10.79
N ASP A 141 13.71 -28.01 -10.12
CA ASP A 141 12.48 -27.47 -9.50
C ASP A 141 12.82 -26.57 -8.31
N GLN A 142 13.88 -26.90 -7.57
CA GLN A 142 14.41 -26.04 -6.50
C GLN A 142 14.97 -24.72 -7.05
N GLN A 143 15.71 -24.75 -8.17
CA GLN A 143 16.24 -23.53 -8.80
C GLN A 143 15.12 -22.62 -9.33
N LEU A 144 14.11 -23.20 -9.99
CA LEU A 144 12.94 -22.48 -10.50
C LEU A 144 12.11 -21.84 -9.36
N MET A 145 11.99 -22.52 -8.22
CA MET A 145 11.33 -21.95 -7.04
C MET A 145 12.13 -20.79 -6.43
N ILE A 146 13.46 -20.87 -6.39
CA ILE A 146 14.31 -19.77 -5.91
C ILE A 146 14.20 -18.56 -6.83
N GLU A 147 14.28 -18.74 -8.15
CA GLU A 147 14.11 -17.66 -9.13
C GLU A 147 12.71 -17.03 -9.05
N SER A 148 11.65 -17.83 -8.92
CA SER A 148 10.29 -17.33 -8.72
C SER A 148 10.16 -16.51 -7.44
N ASN A 149 10.77 -16.94 -6.34
CA ASN A 149 10.78 -16.19 -5.08
C ASN A 149 11.55 -14.87 -5.22
N THR A 150 12.71 -14.86 -5.87
CA THR A 150 13.49 -13.63 -6.10
C THR A 150 12.71 -12.62 -6.94
N SER A 151 12.08 -13.05 -8.03
CA SER A 151 11.25 -12.18 -8.88
C SER A 151 10.06 -11.58 -8.12
N MET A 152 9.43 -12.36 -7.24
CA MET A 152 8.34 -11.89 -6.39
C MET A 152 8.80 -10.81 -5.40
N VAL A 153 9.97 -10.99 -4.79
CA VAL A 153 10.54 -10.00 -3.85
C VAL A 153 10.82 -8.68 -4.55
N GLU A 154 11.44 -8.71 -5.73
CA GLU A 154 11.75 -7.50 -6.51
C GLU A 154 10.50 -6.72 -6.96
N GLN A 155 9.44 -7.42 -7.34
CA GLN A 155 8.16 -6.79 -7.69
C GLN A 155 7.53 -6.07 -6.50
N ARG A 156 7.55 -6.71 -5.33
CA ARG A 156 7.03 -6.12 -4.08
C ARG A 156 7.86 -4.95 -3.57
N GLU A 157 9.19 -4.98 -3.70
CA GLU A 157 10.03 -3.83 -3.35
C GLU A 157 9.68 -2.58 -4.18
N ARG A 158 9.34 -2.77 -5.47
CA ARG A 158 8.90 -1.67 -6.34
C ARG A 158 7.55 -1.11 -5.88
N GLU A 159 6.63 -1.96 -5.47
CA GLU A 159 5.34 -1.54 -4.93
C GLU A 159 5.50 -0.72 -3.64
N ILE A 160 6.30 -1.21 -2.70
CA ILE A 160 6.62 -0.50 -1.45
C ILE A 160 7.20 0.88 -1.75
N LYS A 161 8.15 0.96 -2.68
CA LYS A 161 8.75 2.24 -3.12
C LYS A 161 7.69 3.20 -3.67
N GLN A 162 6.75 2.70 -4.46
CA GLN A 162 5.69 3.52 -5.06
C GLN A 162 4.68 4.02 -4.00
N ILE A 163 4.31 3.19 -3.03
CA ILE A 163 3.45 3.57 -1.91
C ILE A 163 4.13 4.64 -1.05
N VAL A 164 5.40 4.44 -0.69
CA VAL A 164 6.19 5.40 0.09
C VAL A 164 6.32 6.73 -0.65
N LYS A 165 6.57 6.69 -1.97
CA LYS A 165 6.60 7.88 -2.82
C LYS A 165 5.27 8.62 -2.81
N SER A 166 4.15 7.91 -2.98
CA SER A 166 2.82 8.52 -2.91
C SER A 166 2.53 9.16 -1.55
N ILE A 167 3.00 8.55 -0.46
CA ILE A 167 2.87 9.09 0.91
C ILE A 167 3.71 10.36 1.09
N ALA A 168 4.93 10.37 0.55
CA ALA A 168 5.80 11.55 0.58
C ALA A 168 5.19 12.71 -0.22
N GLU A 169 4.70 12.44 -1.43
CA GLU A 169 4.02 13.43 -2.28
C GLU A 169 2.81 14.06 -1.57
N LEU A 170 1.99 13.26 -0.89
CA LEU A 170 0.86 13.78 -0.13
C LEU A 170 1.29 14.69 1.02
N ASN A 171 2.37 14.37 1.73
CA ASN A 171 2.87 15.23 2.80
C ASN A 171 3.22 16.64 2.29
N ASP A 172 3.78 16.75 1.09
CA ASP A 172 4.12 18.06 0.52
C ASP A 172 2.86 18.87 0.15
N ILE A 173 1.82 18.21 -0.37
CA ILE A 173 0.50 18.83 -0.57
C ILE A 173 -0.05 19.39 0.74
N PHE A 174 0.03 18.64 1.84
CA PHE A 174 -0.55 19.07 3.11
C PHE A 174 0.28 20.11 3.85
N LYS A 175 1.60 20.16 3.67
CA LYS A 175 2.42 21.30 4.15
C LYS A 175 1.98 22.59 3.48
N ASP A 176 1.82 22.57 2.16
CA ASP A 176 1.36 23.71 1.37
C ASP A 176 -0.06 24.16 1.77
N LEU A 177 -1.00 23.23 1.87
CA LEU A 177 -2.36 23.53 2.34
C LEU A 177 -2.41 23.99 3.81
N ALA A 178 -1.52 23.51 4.68
CA ALA A 178 -1.45 23.95 6.07
C ALA A 178 -0.91 25.38 6.18
N CYS A 179 0.14 25.73 5.43
CA CYS A 179 0.60 27.12 5.31
C CYS A 179 -0.53 28.04 4.83
N MET A 180 -1.29 27.60 3.82
CA MET A 180 -2.44 28.36 3.29
C MET A 180 -3.53 28.65 4.34
N VAL A 181 -3.78 27.73 5.27
CA VAL A 181 -4.77 27.92 6.35
C VAL A 181 -4.19 28.74 7.50
N ALA A 182 -2.88 28.64 7.75
CA ALA A 182 -2.20 29.39 8.80
C ALA A 182 -1.99 30.88 8.44
N ASP A 183 -1.84 31.21 7.15
CA ASP A 183 -1.71 32.59 6.64
C ASP A 183 -3.07 33.34 6.53
N GLN A 184 -4.14 32.84 7.18
CA GLN A 184 -5.50 33.41 7.13
C GLN A 184 -5.77 34.49 8.17
#